data_AF-A0A924WJ68-F1
#
_entry.id   AF-A0A924WJ68-F1
#
_cell.length_a   1.000
_cell.length_b   1.000
_cell.length_c   1.000
_cell.angle_alpha   90.00
_cell.angle_beta   90.00
_cell.angle_gamma   90.00
#
_symmetry.space_group_name_H-M   'P 1'
#
loop_
_entity.id
_entity.type
_entity.pdbx_description
1 polymer ?
#
loop_
_entity_poly.entity_id
_entity_poly.type
_entity_poly.pdbx_seq_one_letter_code
_entity_poly.pdbx_strand_id
1 'polypeptide(L)'
;MFYLRTIEPRTLELLKSVLQEPLLANNFLVGGTSLALQMGHRFSVDLDLFTHQPFEAEPLLEALRANFKVQPLTITNTIFIVVVEDIKVIRSLTYFEDAEETEDPIVFDKKVTWPVVKKRMVQVVRDNF
;
A
#
# COMPACT_ATOMS: atom_id res chain seq x y z
N MET A 1 9.72 -9.34 -10.02
CA MET A 1 9.77 -10.44 -9.05
C MET A 1 9.98 -9.82 -7.67
N PHE A 2 9.11 -10.13 -6.71
CA PHE A 2 9.23 -9.63 -5.34
C PHE A 2 10.12 -10.54 -4.47
N TYR A 3 10.80 -9.94 -3.51
CA TYR A 3 11.60 -10.63 -2.50
C TYR A 3 10.74 -10.96 -1.28
N LEU A 4 9.85 -11.94 -1.40
CA LEU A 4 8.88 -12.28 -0.32
C LEU A 4 9.53 -12.61 1.04
N ARG A 5 10.81 -13.00 1.06
CA ARG A 5 11.60 -13.18 2.29
C ARG A 5 11.76 -11.91 3.15
N THR A 6 11.43 -10.74 2.61
CA THR A 6 11.55 -9.46 3.32
C THR A 6 10.38 -9.15 4.23
N ILE A 7 9.32 -9.96 4.21
CA ILE A 7 8.15 -9.77 5.07
C ILE A 7 7.81 -11.11 5.73
N GLU A 8 7.19 -11.07 6.90
CA GLU A 8 6.73 -12.30 7.54
C GLU A 8 5.67 -13.01 6.67
N PRO A 9 5.68 -14.35 6.61
CA PRO A 9 4.65 -15.10 5.90
C PRO A 9 3.23 -14.71 6.33
N ARG A 10 3.01 -14.49 7.64
CA ARG A 10 1.72 -14.05 8.18
C ARG A 10 1.33 -12.65 7.67
N THR A 11 2.28 -11.71 7.60
CA THR A 11 2.04 -10.38 7.03
C THR A 11 1.74 -10.44 5.54
N LEU A 12 2.40 -11.34 4.81
CA LEU A 12 2.13 -11.56 3.38
C LEU A 12 0.73 -12.12 3.15
N GLU A 13 0.32 -13.10 3.95
CA GLU A 13 -1.02 -13.67 3.89
C GLU A 13 -2.07 -12.63 4.23
N LEU A 14 -1.86 -11.85 5.29
CA LEU A 14 -2.76 -10.76 5.65
C LEU A 14 -2.85 -9.73 4.51
N LEU A 15 -1.73 -9.30 3.94
CA LEU A 15 -1.72 -8.35 2.82
C LEU A 15 -2.54 -8.86 1.64
N LYS A 16 -2.39 -10.13 1.27
CA LYS A 16 -3.19 -10.75 0.20
C LYS A 16 -4.67 -10.77 0.53
N SER A 17 -5.04 -11.16 1.75
CA SER A 17 -6.44 -11.21 2.17
C SER A 17 -7.07 -9.82 2.25
N VAL A 18 -6.34 -8.83 2.77
CA VAL A 18 -6.78 -7.43 2.87
C VAL A 18 -6.96 -6.81 1.49
N LEU A 19 -6.07 -7.09 0.52
CA LEU A 19 -6.21 -6.57 -0.84
C LEU A 19 -7.31 -7.27 -1.67
N GLN A 20 -7.82 -8.42 -1.22
CA GLN A 20 -9.00 -9.06 -1.81
C GLN A 20 -10.32 -8.39 -1.39
N GLU A 21 -10.31 -7.50 -0.38
CA GLU A 21 -11.50 -6.75 -0.01
C GLU A 21 -11.91 -5.78 -1.14
N PRO A 22 -13.16 -5.80 -1.63
CA PRO A 22 -13.60 -4.94 -2.72
C PRO A 22 -13.39 -3.44 -2.46
N LEU A 23 -13.58 -3.01 -1.20
CA LEU A 23 -13.35 -1.63 -0.77
C LEU A 23 -11.87 -1.23 -0.75
N LEU A 24 -10.97 -2.21 -0.92
CA LEU A 24 -9.53 -2.03 -1.03
C LEU A 24 -8.96 -2.25 -2.44
N ALA A 25 -9.79 -2.63 -3.43
CA ALA A 25 -9.33 -2.96 -4.80
C ALA A 25 -8.53 -1.85 -5.50
N ASN A 26 -8.77 -0.58 -5.16
CA ASN A 26 -8.05 0.58 -5.71
C ASN A 26 -6.92 1.08 -4.79
N ASN A 27 -6.39 0.22 -3.92
CA ASN A 27 -5.25 0.54 -3.07
C ASN A 27 -3.98 -0.09 -3.61
N PHE A 28 -2.86 0.52 -3.27
CA PHE A 28 -1.53 0.02 -3.61
C PHE A 28 -0.60 0.13 -2.41
N LEU A 29 0.25 -0.87 -2.25
CA LEU A 29 1.25 -0.90 -1.19
C LEU A 29 2.36 0.11 -1.49
N VAL A 30 2.60 1.01 -0.54
CA VAL A 30 3.61 2.07 -0.62
C VAL A 30 4.64 1.93 0.51
N GLY A 31 5.49 2.95 0.63
CA GLY A 31 6.38 3.10 1.77
C GLY A 31 7.48 2.04 1.86
N GLY A 32 7.92 1.84 3.10
CA GLY A 32 9.08 1.01 3.41
C GLY A 32 8.92 -0.46 3.03
N THR A 33 7.71 -0.99 3.16
CA THR A 33 7.40 -2.39 2.88
C THR A 33 7.34 -2.66 1.39
N SER A 34 6.78 -1.73 0.60
CA SER A 34 6.81 -1.82 -0.86
C SER A 34 8.25 -1.83 -1.39
N LEU A 35 9.11 -0.94 -0.86
CA LEU A 35 10.52 -0.90 -1.27
C LEU A 35 11.30 -2.16 -0.83
N ALA A 36 11.01 -2.70 0.36
CA ALA A 36 11.61 -3.93 0.85
C ALA A 36 11.28 -5.10 -0.08
N LEU A 37 10.01 -5.26 -0.46
CA LEU A 37 9.57 -6.28 -1.41
C LEU A 37 10.21 -6.12 -2.78
N GLN A 38 10.41 -4.89 -3.27
CA GLN A 38 10.99 -4.64 -4.59
C GLN A 38 12.49 -4.89 -4.66
N MET A 39 13.24 -4.49 -3.62
CA MET A 39 14.71 -4.52 -3.66
C MET A 39 15.32 -5.67 -2.84
N GLY A 40 14.57 -6.30 -1.95
CA GLY A 40 15.08 -7.38 -1.11
C GLY A 40 16.10 -6.93 -0.06
N HIS A 41 16.16 -5.62 0.22
CA HIS A 41 17.27 -4.96 0.90
C HIS A 41 17.17 -4.95 2.43
N ARG A 42 15.97 -5.16 2.97
CA ARG A 42 15.71 -5.20 4.42
C ARG A 42 14.44 -5.98 4.72
N PHE A 43 14.23 -6.30 5.99
CA PHE A 43 12.97 -6.83 6.49
C PHE A 43 11.99 -5.69 6.83
N SER A 44 10.69 -5.92 6.68
CA SER A 44 9.63 -4.94 6.96
C SER A 44 8.36 -5.64 7.46
N VAL A 45 7.62 -4.99 8.36
CA VAL A 45 6.45 -5.57 9.06
C VAL A 45 5.18 -4.73 8.96
N ASP A 46 5.27 -3.45 8.58
CA ASP A 46 4.12 -2.55 8.49
C ASP A 46 3.44 -2.63 7.11
N LEU A 47 2.13 -2.37 7.03
CA LEU A 47 1.42 -2.28 5.76
C LEU A 47 0.89 -0.85 5.54
N ASP A 48 1.52 -0.14 4.61
CA ASP A 48 1.07 1.18 4.15
C ASP A 48 0.38 1.04 2.80
N LEU A 49 -0.93 1.29 2.76
CA LEU A 49 -1.77 1.21 1.57
C LEU A 49 -2.25 2.61 1.21
N PHE A 50 -2.03 3.08 -0.02
CA PHE A 50 -2.60 4.36 -0.46
C PHE A 50 -3.67 4.15 -1.53
N THR A 51 -4.56 5.13 -1.65
CA THR A 51 -5.53 5.21 -2.75
C THR A 51 -5.67 6.63 -3.25
N HIS A 52 -5.91 6.78 -4.55
CA HIS A 52 -6.18 8.09 -5.17
C HIS A 52 -7.68 8.43 -5.13
N GLN A 53 -8.52 7.49 -4.70
CA GLN A 53 -9.98 7.65 -4.70
C GLN A 53 -10.46 7.98 -3.30
N PRO A 54 -11.36 8.97 -3.15
CA PRO A 54 -12.11 9.17 -1.91
C PRO A 54 -12.73 7.85 -1.43
N PHE A 55 -12.75 7.66 -0.12
CA PHE A 55 -13.33 6.46 0.48
C PHE A 55 -14.12 6.83 1.73
N GLU A 56 -15.08 5.97 2.07
CA GLU A 56 -15.84 6.07 3.32
C GLU A 56 -15.21 5.13 4.35
N ALA A 57 -14.87 5.67 5.52
CA ALA A 57 -14.12 4.97 6.54
C ALA A 57 -14.95 3.93 7.28
N GLU A 58 -16.22 4.24 7.57
CA GLU A 58 -17.12 3.39 8.32
C GLU A 58 -17.48 2.10 7.57
N PRO A 59 -17.89 2.12 6.29
CA PRO A 59 -18.13 0.89 5.53
C PRO A 59 -16.89 0.01 5.40
N LEU A 60 -15.71 0.64 5.25
CA LEU A 60 -14.45 -0.09 5.21
C LEU A 60 -14.13 -0.78 6.54
N LEU A 61 -14.34 -0.09 7.67
CA LEU A 61 -14.11 -0.64 8.99
C LEU A 61 -15.02 -1.86 9.23
N GLU A 62 -16.29 -1.78 8.86
CA GLU A 62 -17.24 -2.87 9.02
C GLU A 62 -16.92 -4.06 8.10
N ALA A 63 -16.51 -3.81 6.85
CA ALA A 63 -16.04 -4.87 5.96
C ALA A 63 -14.82 -5.62 6.54
N LEU A 64 -13.83 -4.89 7.05
CA LEU A 64 -12.66 -5.50 7.66
C LEU A 64 -13.01 -6.27 8.94
N ARG A 65 -13.94 -5.76 9.76
CA ARG A 65 -14.40 -6.45 10.99
C ARG A 65 -15.16 -7.74 10.72
N ALA A 66 -15.78 -7.87 9.55
CA ALA A 66 -16.49 -9.10 9.18
C ALA A 66 -15.53 -10.30 9.04
N ASN A 67 -14.28 -10.04 8.63
CA ASN A 67 -13.31 -11.08 8.27
C ASN A 67 -12.07 -11.11 9.18
N PHE A 68 -11.81 -10.05 9.94
CA PHE A 68 -10.57 -9.91 10.73
C PHE A 68 -10.82 -9.31 12.12
N LYS A 69 -9.90 -9.58 13.05
CA LYS A 69 -9.82 -8.84 14.31
C LYS A 69 -9.22 -7.46 14.07
N VAL A 70 -10.08 -6.43 14.13
CA VAL A 70 -9.70 -5.04 13.84
C VAL A 70 -9.79 -4.14 15.07
N GLN A 71 -8.69 -3.46 15.40
CA GLN A 71 -8.66 -2.38 16.38
C GLN A 71 -8.48 -1.03 15.66
N PRO A 72 -9.48 -0.13 15.71
CA PRO A 72 -9.33 1.21 15.13
C PRO A 72 -8.40 2.09 15.97
N LEU A 73 -7.55 2.87 15.30
CA LEU A 73 -6.71 3.90 15.91
C LEU A 73 -7.09 5.30 15.44
N THR A 74 -7.26 5.49 14.14
CA THR A 74 -7.69 6.77 13.53
C THR A 74 -8.59 6.45 12.36
N ILE A 75 -9.81 6.98 12.36
CA ILE A 75 -10.82 6.65 11.34
C ILE A 75 -11.39 7.97 10.83
N THR A 76 -11.04 8.31 9.60
CA THR A 76 -11.55 9.45 8.84
C THR A 76 -11.60 9.06 7.36
N ASN A 77 -12.34 9.81 6.55
CA ASN A 77 -12.43 9.58 5.10
C ASN A 77 -11.15 9.96 4.32
N THR A 78 -10.09 10.39 5.01
CA THR A 78 -8.79 10.76 4.41
C THR A 78 -7.63 9.95 4.98
N ILE A 79 -7.69 9.63 6.27
CA ILE A 79 -6.71 8.85 7.03
C ILE A 79 -7.46 7.74 7.79
N PHE A 80 -7.06 6.51 7.53
CA PHE A 80 -7.63 5.30 8.11
C PHE A 80 -6.50 4.42 8.65
N ILE A 81 -6.36 4.36 9.96
CA ILE A 81 -5.32 3.60 10.66
C ILE A 81 -6.01 2.59 11.56
N VAL A 82 -5.72 1.31 11.31
CA VAL A 82 -6.23 0.18 12.07
C VAL A 82 -5.11 -0.80 12.36
N VAL A 83 -5.29 -1.61 13.40
CA VAL A 83 -4.49 -2.83 13.61
C VAL A 83 -5.36 -4.02 13.25
N VAL A 84 -4.90 -4.85 12.32
CA VAL A 84 -5.58 -6.05 11.83
C VAL A 84 -4.70 -7.25 12.16
N GLU A 85 -5.20 -8.20 12.95
CA GLU A 85 -4.44 -9.41 13.35
C GLU A 85 -3.05 -9.09 13.94
N ASP A 86 -2.97 -8.04 14.75
CA ASP A 86 -1.76 -7.49 15.39
C ASP A 86 -0.77 -6.78 14.43
N ILE A 87 -1.14 -6.60 13.16
CA ILE A 87 -0.36 -5.88 12.15
C ILE A 87 -0.98 -4.51 11.91
N LYS A 88 -0.15 -3.46 11.93
CA LYS A 88 -0.61 -2.10 11.65
C LYS A 88 -0.85 -1.93 10.14
N VAL A 89 -2.08 -1.55 9.79
CA VAL A 89 -2.49 -1.22 8.43
C VAL A 89 -2.85 0.25 8.38
N ILE A 90 -2.12 1.01 7.58
CA ILE A 90 -2.38 2.43 7.33
C ILE A 90 -2.95 2.55 5.93
N ARG A 91 -4.12 3.18 5.82
CA ARG A 91 -4.70 3.64 4.57
C ARG A 91 -4.81 5.16 4.57
N SER A 92 -4.34 5.80 3.51
CA SER A 92 -4.50 7.25 3.34
C SER A 92 -4.74 7.63 1.90
N LEU A 93 -5.45 8.73 1.70
CA LEU A 93 -5.48 9.39 0.40
C LEU A 93 -4.07 9.87 0.07
N THR A 94 -3.59 9.46 -1.10
CA THR A 94 -2.41 10.08 -1.71
C THR A 94 -2.74 11.54 -1.99
N TYR A 95 -2.18 12.45 -1.19
CA TYR A 95 -2.05 13.86 -1.55
C TYR A 95 -0.88 13.98 -2.54
N PHE A 96 -1.06 13.42 -3.74
CA PHE A 96 -0.06 13.43 -4.83
C PHE A 96 -0.58 14.17 -6.07
N GLU A 97 -1.74 14.83 -6.00
CA GLU A 97 -2.14 15.74 -7.08
C GLU A 97 -1.06 16.80 -7.30
N ASP A 98 -0.47 17.30 -6.22
CA ASP A 98 0.62 18.29 -6.24
C ASP A 98 1.95 17.70 -6.73
N ALA A 99 2.18 16.40 -6.56
CA ALA A 99 3.42 15.75 -7.00
C ALA A 99 3.53 15.60 -8.51
N GLU A 100 2.40 15.70 -9.23
CA GLU A 100 2.40 15.83 -10.70
C GLU A 100 2.66 17.28 -11.14
N GLU A 101 2.47 18.27 -10.27
CA GLU A 101 2.82 19.67 -10.53
C GLU A 101 4.28 20.00 -10.18
N THR A 102 4.96 19.11 -9.46
CA THR A 102 6.39 19.28 -9.15
C THR A 102 7.29 18.83 -10.30
N GLU A 103 8.46 19.46 -10.42
CA GLU A 103 9.47 19.08 -11.40
C GLU A 103 9.89 17.61 -11.23
N ASP A 104 10.04 16.90 -12.35
CA ASP A 104 10.53 15.52 -12.36
C ASP A 104 11.87 15.40 -11.60
N PRO A 105 12.06 14.34 -10.80
CA PRO A 105 13.32 14.13 -10.12
C PRO A 105 14.46 13.99 -11.13
N ILE A 106 15.63 14.58 -10.83
CA ILE A 106 16.82 14.45 -11.67
C ILE A 106 17.27 12.99 -11.67
N VAL A 107 17.02 12.29 -12.78
CA VAL A 107 17.45 10.90 -12.94
C VAL A 107 18.89 10.86 -13.46
N PHE A 108 19.79 10.25 -12.68
CA PHE A 108 21.21 10.12 -13.06
C PHE A 108 21.43 9.19 -14.27
N ASP A 109 20.52 8.23 -14.50
CA ASP A 109 20.54 7.33 -15.65
C ASP A 109 19.52 7.78 -16.71
N LYS A 110 20.02 8.31 -17.84
CA LYS A 110 19.18 8.80 -18.96
C LYS A 110 18.33 7.71 -19.63
N LYS A 111 18.55 6.43 -19.34
CA LYS A 111 17.72 5.32 -19.86
C LYS A 111 16.46 5.07 -19.02
N VAL A 112 16.41 5.62 -17.81
CA VAL A 112 15.29 5.47 -16.89
C VAL A 112 14.53 6.79 -16.84
N THR A 113 13.26 6.77 -17.22
CA THR A 113 12.38 7.95 -17.10
C THR A 113 11.38 7.73 -15.98
N TRP A 114 10.99 8.81 -15.31
CA TRP A 114 10.01 8.75 -14.23
C TRP A 114 8.66 8.12 -14.63
N PRO A 115 8.11 8.37 -15.85
CA PRO A 115 6.92 7.67 -16.33
C PRO A 115 7.11 6.14 -16.44
N VAL A 116 8.27 5.67 -16.86
CA VAL A 116 8.58 4.23 -16.96
C VAL A 116 8.65 3.60 -15.57
N VAL A 117 9.25 4.30 -14.60
CA VAL A 117 9.31 3.87 -13.20
C VAL A 117 7.90 3.75 -12.61
N LYS A 118 7.07 4.81 -12.72
CA LYS A 118 5.67 4.81 -12.26
C LYS A 118 4.90 3.62 -12.84
N LYS A 119 4.93 3.45 -14.17
CA LYS A 119 4.22 2.36 -14.86
C LYS A 119 4.67 0.99 -14.35
N ARG A 120 5.97 0.79 -14.16
CA ARG A 120 6.53 -0.48 -13.68
C ARG A 120 6.12 -0.76 -12.23
N MET A 121 6.14 0.24 -11.35
CA MET A 121 5.73 0.07 -9.95
C MET A 121 4.26 -0.35 -9.84
N VAL A 122 3.37 0.34 -10.54
CA VAL A 122 1.93 0.01 -10.58
C VAL A 122 1.70 -1.41 -11.10
N GLN A 123 2.36 -1.78 -12.21
CA GLN A 123 2.22 -3.11 -12.79
C GLN A 123 2.71 -4.21 -11.84
N VAL A 124 3.86 -4.02 -11.20
CA VAL A 124 4.45 -4.98 -10.29
C VAL A 124 3.57 -5.21 -9.05
N VAL A 125 2.89 -4.19 -8.54
CA VAL A 125 1.90 -4.36 -7.46
C VAL A 125 0.71 -5.19 -7.95
N ARG A 126 0.09 -4.83 -9.08
CA ARG A 126 -1.10 -5.52 -9.63
C ARG A 126 -0.87 -6.98 -10.03
N ASP A 127 0.33 -7.32 -10.51
CA ASP A 127 0.61 -8.69 -10.98
C ASP A 127 0.84 -9.69 -9.81
N ASN A 128 0.97 -9.20 -8.58
CA ASN A 128 1.41 -10.00 -7.44
C ASN A 128 0.47 -9.91 -6.23
N PHE A 129 -0.53 -9.04 -6.30
CA PHE A 129 -1.58 -8.82 -5.31
C PHE A 129 -2.90 -8.57 -6.03
#